data_AF-A0A1Y3F0W2-F1
#
_entry.id   AF-A0A1Y3F0W2-F1
#
_cell.length_a   1.000
_cell.length_b   1.000
_cell.length_c   1.000
_cell.angle_alpha   90.00
_cell.angle_beta   90.00
_cell.angle_gamma   90.00
#
_symmetry.space_group_name_H-M   'P 1'
#
loop_
_entity.id
_entity.type
_entity.pdbx_description
1 polymer ?
#
loop_
_entity_poly.entity_id
_entity_poly.type
_entity_poly.pdbx_seq_one_letter_code
_entity_poly.pdbx_strand_id
1 'polypeptide(L)'
;LYCCSSTPCRGVFIHYDGGDRTKPVVEFREWVNNDFNFDDIRNALISLFVVGTFEGWPDLLYVAIDSTEEDSGPVYNYRQAVAIFFIAYIVVIAFFMQNIFVGFVIITFQNEGEREYENCELDKNQ
;
A
#
# COMPACT_ATOMS: atom_id res chain seq x y z
N LEU A 1 13.96 -12.80 -10.42
CA LEU A 1 15.40 -13.03 -10.12
C LEU A 1 16.04 -11.66 -10.00
N TYR A 2 16.26 -11.18 -8.79
CA TYR A 2 16.66 -9.80 -8.56
C TYR A 2 18.13 -9.59 -8.95
N CYS A 3 18.40 -8.51 -9.67
CA CYS A 3 19.77 -8.06 -9.87
C CYS A 3 20.37 -7.63 -8.52
N CYS A 4 21.63 -7.99 -8.26
CA CYS A 4 22.29 -7.70 -6.98
C CYS A 4 22.70 -6.22 -6.85
N SER A 5 22.95 -5.55 -7.97
CA SER A 5 23.14 -4.10 -8.06
C SER A 5 22.87 -3.61 -9.48
N SER A 6 22.79 -2.29 -9.65
CA SER A 6 22.47 -1.64 -10.94
C SER A 6 23.51 -1.92 -12.05
N THR A 7 24.80 -1.92 -11.72
CA THR A 7 25.91 -2.09 -12.69
C THR A 7 26.02 -3.48 -13.33
N PRO A 8 25.96 -4.60 -12.58
CA PRO A 8 26.01 -5.95 -13.13
C PRO A 8 24.66 -6.45 -13.68
N CYS A 9 23.60 -5.65 -13.64
CA CYS A 9 22.27 -6.00 -14.15
C CYS A 9 22.22 -5.90 -15.68
N ARG A 10 23.01 -6.72 -16.38
CA ARG A 10 23.07 -6.78 -17.85
C ARG A 10 23.08 -8.21 -18.34
N GLY A 11 22.64 -8.41 -19.58
CA GLY A 11 22.59 -9.71 -20.24
C GLY A 11 21.26 -10.42 -20.05
N VAL A 12 21.27 -11.74 -20.19
CA VAL A 12 20.07 -12.57 -20.16
C VAL A 12 20.05 -13.50 -18.96
N PHE A 13 18.85 -13.93 -18.56
CA PHE A 13 18.65 -15.03 -17.63
C PHE A 13 17.69 -16.04 -18.24
N ILE A 14 17.71 -17.26 -17.68
CA ILE A 14 16.83 -18.34 -18.10
C ILE A 14 15.73 -18.46 -17.05
N HIS A 15 14.49 -18.26 -17.49
CA HIS A 15 13.27 -18.53 -16.74
C HIS A 15 12.70 -19.89 -17.15
N TYR A 16 12.07 -20.60 -16.22
CA TYR A 16 11.42 -21.88 -16.48
C TYR A 16 9.94 -21.75 -16.12
N ASP A 17 9.08 -21.70 -17.13
CA ASP A 17 7.64 -21.53 -16.93
C ASP A 17 7.05 -22.71 -16.16
N GLY A 18 6.37 -22.43 -15.04
CA GLY A 18 5.75 -23.44 -14.19
C GLY A 18 6.73 -24.42 -13.53
N GLY A 19 8.03 -24.11 -13.51
CA GLY A 19 9.08 -24.98 -12.96
C GLY A 19 9.46 -26.15 -13.88
N ASP A 20 8.94 -26.20 -15.11
CA ASP A 20 9.32 -27.21 -16.10
C ASP A 20 10.72 -26.92 -16.65
N ARG A 21 11.69 -27.73 -16.23
CA ARG A 21 13.10 -27.60 -16.64
C ARG A 21 13.34 -27.91 -18.12
N THR A 22 12.35 -28.44 -18.83
CA THR A 22 12.48 -28.81 -20.26
C THR A 22 12.20 -27.65 -21.22
N LYS A 23 11.61 -26.55 -20.73
CA LYS A 23 11.25 -25.37 -21.54
C LYS A 23 11.92 -24.10 -20.98
N PRO A 24 13.22 -23.90 -21.22
CA PRO A 24 13.89 -22.68 -20.83
C PRO A 24 13.43 -21.51 -21.72
N VAL A 25 12.96 -20.44 -21.10
CA VAL A 25 12.68 -19.15 -21.74
C VAL A 25 13.82 -18.20 -21.42
N VAL A 26 14.35 -17.52 -22.43
CA VAL A 26 15.45 -16.56 -22.27
C VAL A 26 14.85 -15.15 -22.19
N GLU A 27 15.13 -14.46 -21.11
CA GLU A 27 14.65 -13.09 -20.87
C GLU A 27 15.82 -12.15 -20.58
N PHE A 28 15.64 -10.87 -20.89
CA PHE A 28 16.63 -9.84 -20.59
C PHE A 28 16.53 -9.41 -19.13
N ARG A 29 17.69 -9.18 -18.51
CA ARG A 29 17.75 -8.60 -17.16
C ARG A 29 17.58 -7.10 -17.27
N GLU A 30 16.67 -6.56 -16.48
CA GLU A 30 16.43 -5.12 -16.38
C GLU A 30 16.49 -4.70 -14.91
N TRP A 31 17.09 -3.54 -14.66
CA TRP A 31 17.06 -2.89 -13.35
C TRP A 31 15.80 -2.05 -13.29
N VAL A 32 14.78 -2.55 -12.58
CA VAL A 32 13.46 -1.95 -12.52
C VAL A 32 13.18 -1.50 -11.09
N ASN A 33 12.69 -0.28 -10.94
CA ASN A 33 12.23 0.24 -9.66
C ASN A 33 10.83 -0.29 -9.34
N ASN A 34 10.49 -0.40 -8.05
CA ASN A 34 9.13 -0.76 -7.67
C ASN A 34 8.16 0.37 -8.07
N ASP A 35 6.98 0.01 -8.56
CA ASP A 35 5.91 0.96 -8.92
C ASP A 35 5.55 1.87 -7.72
N PHE A 36 5.59 1.32 -6.51
CA PHE A 36 5.44 2.04 -5.25
C PHE A 36 6.80 2.14 -4.55
N ASN A 37 7.37 3.34 -4.57
CA ASN A 37 8.68 3.64 -3.97
C ASN A 37 8.61 4.88 -3.07
N PHE A 38 9.75 5.19 -2.44
CA PHE A 38 9.92 6.30 -1.50
C PHE A 38 11.03 7.27 -1.97
N ASP A 39 11.28 7.35 -3.28
CA ASP A 39 12.38 8.14 -3.85
C ASP A 39 12.10 9.66 -3.78
N ASP A 40 10.82 10.04 -3.90
CA ASP A 40 10.36 11.41 -3.77
C ASP A 40 9.07 11.50 -2.94
N ILE A 41 8.75 12.71 -2.47
CA ILE A 41 7.60 12.95 -1.59
C ILE A 41 6.28 12.55 -2.26
N ARG A 42 6.14 12.77 -3.58
CA ARG A 42 4.91 12.46 -4.31
C ARG A 42 4.69 10.96 -4.39
N ASN A 43 5.72 10.19 -4.77
CA ASN A 43 5.62 8.74 -4.82
C ASN A 43 5.43 8.15 -3.43
N ALA A 44 6.11 8.69 -2.41
CA ALA A 44 5.89 8.30 -1.02
C ALA A 44 4.44 8.49 -0.57
N LEU A 45 3.80 9.61 -0.93
CA LEU A 45 2.38 9.85 -0.61
C LEU A 45 1.45 8.85 -1.32
N ILE A 46 1.74 8.50 -2.58
CA ILE A 46 0.96 7.49 -3.32
C ILE A 46 1.14 6.10 -2.68
N SER A 47 2.37 5.72 -2.38
CA SER A 47 2.69 4.46 -1.68
C SER A 47 1.97 4.37 -0.33
N LEU A 48 2.00 5.44 0.47
CA LEU A 48 1.30 5.50 1.75
C LEU A 48 -0.22 5.50 1.59
N PHE A 49 -0.77 6.13 0.55
CA PHE A 49 -2.20 6.07 0.25
C PHE A 49 -2.67 4.62 0.01
N VAL A 50 -1.94 3.86 -0.81
CA VAL A 50 -2.21 2.44 -1.08
C VAL A 50 -2.14 1.60 0.20
N VAL A 51 -1.15 1.85 1.05
CA VAL A 51 -1.08 1.22 2.38
C VAL A 51 -2.29 1.58 3.25
N GLY A 52 -2.70 2.85 3.23
CA GLY A 52 -3.84 3.37 3.99
C GLY A 52 -5.19 2.84 3.55
N THR A 53 -5.34 2.40 2.29
CA THR A 53 -6.54 1.71 1.80
C THR A 53 -6.54 0.21 2.07
N PHE A 54 -5.48 -0.31 2.70
CA PHE A 54 -5.25 -1.74 2.95
C PHE A 54 -5.13 -2.61 1.69
N GLU A 55 -4.77 -2.03 0.55
CA GLU A 55 -4.58 -2.77 -0.70
C GLU A 55 -3.08 -2.91 -0.99
N GLY A 56 -2.60 -4.12 -1.33
CA GLY A 56 -1.19 -4.34 -1.73
C GLY A 56 -0.12 -4.03 -0.66
N TRP A 57 -0.51 -3.59 0.53
CA TRP A 57 0.43 -3.24 1.61
C TRP A 57 1.36 -4.39 2.06
N PRO A 58 0.97 -5.68 2.04
CA PRO A 58 1.91 -6.75 2.40
C PRO A 58 3.04 -6.88 1.37
N ASP A 59 2.72 -6.74 0.08
CA ASP A 59 3.72 -6.81 -0.99
C ASP A 59 4.72 -5.67 -0.87
N LEU A 60 4.23 -4.44 -0.64
CA LEU A 60 5.10 -3.29 -0.40
C LEU A 60 5.92 -3.43 0.89
N LEU A 61 5.32 -4.00 1.95
CA LEU A 61 6.04 -4.31 3.19
C LEU A 61 7.17 -5.32 2.94
N TYR A 62 6.94 -6.38 2.19
CA TYR A 62 7.96 -7.38 1.89
C TYR A 62 9.11 -6.78 1.08
N VAL A 63 8.79 -5.96 0.07
CA VAL A 63 9.80 -5.20 -0.69
C VAL A 63 10.60 -4.29 0.24
N ALA A 64 9.95 -3.63 1.21
CA ALA A 64 10.62 -2.77 2.17
C ALA A 64 11.49 -3.54 3.18
N ILE A 65 11.07 -4.74 3.62
CA ILE A 65 11.85 -5.63 4.49
C ILE A 65 13.10 -6.13 3.78
N ASP A 66 12.99 -6.45 2.50
CA ASP A 66 14.10 -6.95 1.70
C ASP A 66 15.03 -5.83 1.22
N SER A 67 14.70 -4.56 1.46
CA SER A 67 15.53 -3.41 1.07
C SER A 67 16.91 -3.44 1.74
N THR A 68 17.97 -3.06 1.01
CA THR A 68 19.36 -3.07 1.48
C THR A 68 19.98 -1.67 1.50
N GLU A 69 21.08 -1.47 0.78
CA GLU A 69 21.75 -0.20 0.54
C GLU A 69 21.21 0.46 -0.74
N GLU A 70 21.51 1.74 -0.94
CA GLU A 70 21.16 2.44 -2.18
C GLU A 70 21.80 1.74 -3.40
N ASP A 71 21.08 1.72 -4.52
CA ASP A 71 21.48 1.06 -5.79
C ASP A 71 21.81 -0.43 -5.69
N SER A 72 21.39 -1.08 -4.60
CA SER A 72 21.59 -2.50 -4.34
C SER A 72 20.27 -3.27 -4.37
N GLY A 73 20.35 -4.51 -4.82
CA GLY A 73 19.19 -5.39 -4.94
C GLY A 73 18.62 -5.80 -3.57
N PRO A 74 17.38 -6.29 -3.54
CA PRO A 74 16.78 -6.82 -2.33
C PRO A 74 17.54 -8.04 -1.81
N VAL A 75 17.73 -8.11 -0.49
CA VAL A 75 18.23 -9.28 0.23
C VAL A 75 17.15 -9.75 1.19
N TYR A 76 16.77 -11.01 1.05
CA TYR A 76 15.69 -11.61 1.82
C TYR A 76 15.84 -11.38 3.33
N ASN A 77 14.82 -10.79 3.95
CA ASN A 77 14.73 -10.55 5.39
C ASN A 77 15.85 -9.69 5.99
N TYR A 78 16.43 -8.76 5.22
CA TYR A 78 17.55 -7.93 5.68
C TYR A 78 17.13 -6.90 6.75
N ARG A 79 16.02 -6.16 6.57
CA ARG A 79 15.59 -5.05 7.43
C ARG A 79 14.20 -5.25 8.04
N GLN A 80 14.03 -6.32 8.81
CA GLN A 80 12.76 -6.64 9.48
C GLN A 80 12.21 -5.50 10.38
N ALA A 81 13.08 -4.66 10.94
CA ALA A 81 12.67 -3.52 11.77
C ALA A 81 11.78 -2.51 11.03
N VAL A 82 11.85 -2.44 9.69
CA VAL A 82 11.00 -1.57 8.86
C VAL A 82 9.52 -1.95 9.00
N ALA A 83 9.20 -3.19 9.34
CA ALA A 83 7.81 -3.61 9.56
C ALA A 83 7.10 -2.79 10.65
N ILE A 84 7.83 -2.34 11.68
CA ILE A 84 7.28 -1.53 12.76
C ILE A 84 6.72 -0.21 12.21
N PHE A 85 7.38 0.40 11.22
CA PHE A 85 6.90 1.62 10.58
C PHE A 85 5.54 1.40 9.90
N PHE A 86 5.41 0.34 9.09
CA PHE A 86 4.16 0.03 8.37
C PHE A 86 3.02 -0.26 9.34
N ILE A 87 3.26 -1.11 10.35
CA ILE A 87 2.22 -1.45 11.34
C ILE A 87 1.79 -0.22 12.13
N ALA A 88 2.74 0.61 12.58
CA ALA A 88 2.40 1.85 13.29
C ALA A 88 1.60 2.82 12.40
N TYR A 89 2.02 3.00 11.14
CA TYR A 89 1.31 3.84 10.18
C TYR A 89 -0.14 3.36 9.96
N ILE A 90 -0.32 2.06 9.72
CA ILE A 90 -1.63 1.44 9.53
C ILE A 90 -2.53 1.70 10.75
N VAL A 91 -2.04 1.45 11.97
CA VAL A 91 -2.83 1.67 13.19
C VAL A 91 -3.25 3.14 13.33
N VAL A 92 -2.33 4.07 13.11
CA VAL A 92 -2.60 5.51 13.24
C VAL A 92 -3.63 5.96 12.19
N ILE A 93 -3.43 5.64 10.92
CA ILE A 93 -4.35 6.04 9.84
C ILE A 93 -5.70 5.36 9.99
N ALA A 94 -5.75 4.07 10.34
CA ALA A 94 -6.99 3.37 10.59
C ALA A 94 -7.80 4.01 11.72
N PHE A 95 -7.14 4.44 12.81
CA PHE A 95 -7.79 5.14 13.89
C PHE A 95 -8.41 6.47 13.43
N PHE A 96 -7.67 7.26 12.64
CA PHE A 96 -8.22 8.50 12.08
C PHE A 96 -9.37 8.23 11.10
N MET A 97 -9.24 7.27 10.20
CA MET A 97 -10.28 6.91 9.24
C MET A 97 -11.55 6.41 9.93
N GLN A 98 -11.43 5.58 10.97
CA GLN A 98 -12.56 5.15 11.79
C GLN A 98 -13.25 6.34 12.46
N ASN A 99 -12.50 7.26 13.04
CA ASN A 99 -13.06 8.45 13.68
C ASN A 99 -13.79 9.37 12.68
N ILE A 100 -13.23 9.54 11.48
CA ILE A 100 -13.88 10.30 10.40
C ILE A 100 -15.20 9.62 9.99
N PHE A 101 -15.19 8.31 9.81
CA PHE A 101 -16.38 7.55 9.43
C PHE A 101 -17.47 7.65 10.51
N VAL A 102 -17.12 7.44 11.78
CA VAL A 102 -18.04 7.58 12.91
C VAL A 102 -18.61 9.01 12.99
N GLY A 103 -17.76 10.03 12.84
CA GLY A 103 -18.20 11.43 12.85
C GLY A 103 -19.18 11.74 11.73
N PHE A 104 -18.92 11.28 10.51
CA PHE A 104 -19.81 11.46 9.36
C PHE A 104 -21.17 10.78 9.57
N VAL A 105 -21.17 9.55 10.09
CA VAL A 105 -22.40 8.80 10.37
C VAL A 105 -23.24 9.50 11.44
N ILE A 106 -22.63 9.96 12.54
CA ILE A 106 -23.34 10.69 13.61
C ILE A 106 -24.01 11.96 13.06
N ILE A 107 -23.27 12.78 12.30
CA ILE A 107 -23.80 14.03 11.74
C ILE A 107 -24.98 13.76 10.80
N THR A 108 -24.90 12.70 10.00
CA THR A 108 -25.98 12.33 9.08
C THR A 108 -27.23 11.91 9.84
N PHE A 109 -27.10 11.07 10.86
CA PHE A 109 -28.24 10.67 11.69
C PHE A 109 -28.88 11.83 12.46
N GLN A 110 -28.06 12.77 12.94
CA GLN A 110 -28.59 13.98 13.59
C GLN A 110 -29.42 14.81 12.61
N ASN A 111 -28.89 15.06 11.40
CA ASN A 111 -29.60 15.83 10.38
C ASN A 111 -30.89 15.16 9.89
N GLU A 112 -30.89 13.83 9.72
CA GLU A 112 -32.11 13.09 9.32
C GLU A 112 -33.12 13.01 10.46
N GLY A 113 -32.64 12.79 11.71
CA GLY A 113 -33.50 12.80 12.89
C GLY A 113 -34.18 14.15 13.11
N GLU A 114 -33.46 15.26 13.00
CA GLU A 114 -34.03 16.61 13.14
C GLU A 114 -35.07 16.92 12.05
N ARG A 115 -34.86 16.46 10.81
CA ARG A 115 -35.81 16.62 9.69
C ARG A 115 -37.13 15.87 9.89
N GLU A 116 -37.11 14.73 10.58
CA GLU A 116 -38.33 13.97 10.87
C GLU A 116 -39.22 14.70 11.88
N TYR A 117 -38.63 15.41 12.85
CA TYR A 117 -39.36 16.26 13.80
C TYR A 117 -39.95 17.52 13.15
N GLU A 118 -39.27 18.13 12.17
CA GLU A 118 -39.82 19.28 11.41
C GLU A 118 -41.16 18.94 10.72
N ASN A 119 -41.31 17.71 10.23
CA ASN A 119 -42.53 17.28 9.54
C ASN A 119 -43.70 16.94 10.48
N CYS A 120 -43.46 16.80 11.79
CA CYS A 120 -44.50 16.55 12.80
C CYS A 120 -45.03 17.84 13.47
N GLU A 121 -44.34 18.98 13.37
CA GLU A 121 -44.80 20.24 14.00
C GLU A 121 -45.77 21.07 13.12
N LEU A 122 -46.10 20.62 11.91
CA LEU A 122 -47.00 21.32 10.98
C LEU A 122 -48.37 20.64 10.80
N ASP A 123 -48.98 20.16 11.89
CA ASP A 123 -50.44 20.11 12.01
C ASP A 123 -50.91 20.62 13.38
N LYS A 124 -50.78 21.94 13.59
CA LYS A 124 -51.41 22.64 14.73
C LYS A 124 -52.68 23.40 14.34
N ASN A 125 -53.31 23.07 13.20
CA ASN A 125 -54.56 23.70 12.75
C ASN A 125 -55.52 22.72 12.03
N GLN A 126 -55.68 21.49 12.51
CA GLN A 126 -56.87 20.67 12.30
C GLN A 126 -57.45 20.16 13.61
#